data_AF-A0A958LY16-F1
#
_entry.id   AF-A0A958LY16-F1
#
_cell.length_a   1.000
_cell.length_b   1.000
_cell.length_c   1.000
_cell.angle_alpha   90.00
_cell.angle_beta   90.00
_cell.angle_gamma   90.00
#
_symmetry.space_group_name_H-M   'P 1'
#
loop_
_entity.id
_entity.type
_entity.pdbx_description
1 polymer ?
#
loop_
_entity_poly.entity_id
_entity_poly.type
_entity_poly.pdbx_seq_one_letter_code
_entity_poly.pdbx_strand_id
1 'polypeptide(L)' 'MQNSLRYWKVKNSWGPQWGMEGYILIVNEGDGPGRCGIQLAPSFPIA' A
#
# COMPACT_ATOMS: atom_id res chain seq x y z
N MET A 1 1.30 -2.15 -24.34
CA MET A 1 0.79 -3.11 -23.34
C MET A 1 0.48 -2.34 -22.09
N GLN A 2 -0.79 -2.07 -21.84
CA GLN A 2 -1.23 -1.37 -20.63
C GLN A 2 -1.12 -2.37 -19.48
N ASN A 3 0.03 -2.40 -18.80
CA ASN A 3 0.09 -3.08 -17.51
C ASN A 3 -0.93 -2.38 -16.63
N SER A 4 -2.05 -3.04 -16.35
CA SER A 4 -2.95 -2.66 -15.27
C SER A 4 -2.15 -2.80 -13.98
N LEU A 5 -1.38 -1.76 -13.65
CA LEU A 5 -0.56 -1.71 -12.46
C LEU A 5 -1.50 -1.89 -11.28
N ARG A 6 -1.25 -2.94 -10.50
CA ARG A 6 -1.99 -3.20 -9.26
C ARG A 6 -1.40 -2.32 -8.17
N TYR A 7 -2.23 -1.85 -7.26
CA TYR A 7 -1.82 -0.98 -6.16
C TYR A 7 -2.46 -1.43 -4.86
N TRP A 8 -1.71 -1.27 -3.77
CA TRP A 8 -2.23 -1.25 -2.42
C TRP A 8 -2.68 0.16 -2.09
N LYS A 9 -3.93 0.33 -1.67
CA LYS A 9 -4.40 1.59 -1.08
C LYS A 9 -4.13 1.56 0.41
N VAL A 10 -3.21 2.40 0.87
CA VAL A 10 -2.77 2.44 2.27
C VAL A 10 -3.28 3.72 2.92
N LYS A 11 -3.97 3.58 4.05
CA LYS A 11 -4.32 4.72 4.92
C LYS A 11 -3.11 5.08 5.76
N ASN A 12 -2.67 6.33 5.72
CA ASN A 12 -1.57 6.82 6.52
C ASN A 12 -2.07 7.64 7.74
N SER A 13 -1.17 7.97 8.66
CA SER A 13 -1.45 8.67 9.91
C SER A 13 -0.96 10.13 9.94
N TRP A 14 -0.68 10.74 8.79
CA TRP A 14 -0.14 12.11 8.68
C TRP A 14 -1.19 13.20 8.40
N GLY A 15 -2.46 12.91 8.72
CA GLY A 15 -3.58 13.82 8.47
C GLY A 15 -4.10 13.81 7.03
N PRO A 16 -5.32 14.33 6.80
CA PRO A 16 -5.98 14.29 5.48
C PRO A 16 -5.35 15.24 4.46
N GLN A 17 -4.59 16.25 4.88
CA GLN A 17 -3.92 17.17 3.97
C GLN A 17 -2.74 16.51 3.22
N TRP A 18 -2.28 15.36 3.70
CA TRP A 18 -1.19 14.62 3.06
C TRP A 18 -1.72 13.61 2.04
N GLY A 19 -1.04 13.53 0.89
CA GLY A 19 -1.34 12.54 -0.15
C GLY A 19 -2.74 12.71 -0.74
N MET A 20 -3.42 11.58 -0.94
CA MET A 20 -4.80 11.54 -1.42
C MET A 20 -5.77 11.44 -0.24
N GLU A 21 -6.06 12.56 0.40
CA GLU A 21 -6.95 12.62 1.58
C GLU A 21 -6.48 11.70 2.73
N GLY A 22 -5.16 11.65 2.97
CA GLY A 22 -4.54 10.78 3.97
C GLY A 22 -4.18 9.38 3.46
N TYR A 23 -4.34 9.09 2.17
CA TYR A 23 -3.98 7.81 1.56
C TYR A 23 -2.80 7.93 0.59
N ILE A 24 -2.16 6.78 0.32
CA ILE A 24 -1.18 6.59 -0.75
C ILE A 24 -1.49 5.31 -1.53
N LEU A 25 -1.23 5.33 -2.84
CA LEU A 25 -1.20 4.13 -3.67
C LEU A 25 0.24 3.63 -3.77
N ILE A 26 0.49 2.45 -3.23
CA ILE A 26 1.79 1.77 -3.31
C ILE A 26 1.69 0.69 -4.37
N VAL A 27 2.57 0.70 -5.37
CA VAL A 27 2.55 -0.31 -6.43
C VAL A 27 2.73 -1.70 -5.84
N ASN A 28 1.90 -2.62 -6.31
CA ASN A 28 2.01 -4.03 -6.03
C ASN A 28 2.93 -4.66 -7.09
N GLU A 29 4.17 -4.92 -6.70
CA GLU A 29 5.22 -5.52 -7.55
C GLU A 29 5.05 -7.03 -7.74
N GLY A 30 3.98 -7.62 -7.19
CA GLY A 30 3.80 -9.07 -7.12
C GLY A 30 4.55 -9.65 -5.92
N ASP A 31 5.33 -10.70 -6.16
CA ASP A 31 6.05 -11.43 -5.11
C ASP A 31 7.24 -10.64 -4.55
N GLY A 32 7.75 -11.09 -3.39
CA GLY A 32 8.91 -10.50 -2.70
C GLY A 32 8.52 -9.52 -1.60
N PRO A 33 9.45 -8.66 -1.14
CA PRO A 33 9.20 -7.74 -0.01
C PRO A 33 8.16 -6.66 -0.32
N GLY A 34 7.83 -6.46 -1.60
CA GLY A 34 7.03 -5.35 -2.09
C GLY A 34 7.70 -3.99 -1.90
N ARG A 35 7.12 -2.96 -2.51
CA ARG A 35 7.62 -1.60 -2.40
C ARG A 35 7.63 -1.14 -0.94
N CYS A 36 8.76 -0.58 -0.52
CA CYS A 36 9.01 -0.12 0.86
C CYS A 36 8.90 -1.24 1.93
N GLY A 37 8.99 -2.52 1.54
CA GLY A 37 8.89 -3.64 2.48
C GLY A 37 7.47 -3.95 2.97
N ILE A 38 6.44 -3.46 2.29
CA ILE A 38 5.03 -3.57 2.72
C ILE A 38 4.55 -5.03 2.89
N GLN A 39 5.20 -6.01 2.25
CA GLN A 39 4.82 -7.42 2.30
C GLN A 39 5.64 -8.24 3.32
N LEU A 40 6.61 -7.64 4.02
CA LEU A 40 7.53 -8.38 4.89
C LEU A 40 6.90 -8.90 6.19
N ALA A 41 6.01 -8.12 6.82
CA ALA A 41 5.43 -8.46 8.11
C ALA A 41 3.99 -7.96 8.32
N PRO A 42 3.02 -8.28 7.43
CA PRO A 42 1.62 -7.94 7.64
C PRO A 42 0.98 -8.80 8.74
N SER A 43 0.02 -8.23 9.48
CA SER A 43 -0.76 -8.94 10.51
C SER A 43 -2.21 -8.45 10.56
N PHE A 44 -3.13 -9.27 11.07
CA PHE A 44 -4.53 -8.91 11.27
C PHE A 44 -5.06 -9.52 12.58
N PRO A 45 -5.99 -8.84 13.28
CA PRO A 45 -6.64 -9.41 14.47
C PRO A 45 -7.66 -10.49 14.07
N ILE A 46 -7.89 -11.46 14.97
CA ILE A 46 -8.96 -12.46 14.87
C ILE A 46 -10.03 -12.08 15.92
N ALA A 47 -11.30 -12.14 15.52
CA ALA A 47 -12.46 -11.87 16.38
C ALA A 47 -13.01 -13.16 16.99
#